data_AF-A0A2N6EE25-F1
#
_entry.id   AF-A0A2N6EE25-F1
#
_cell.length_a   1.000
_cell.length_b   1.000
_cell.length_c   1.000
_cell.angle_alpha   90.00
_cell.angle_beta   90.00
_cell.angle_gamma   90.00
#
_symmetry.space_group_name_H-M   'P 1'
#
loop_
_entity.id
_entity.type
_entity.pdbx_description
1 polymer ?
#
loop_
_entity_poly.entity_id
_entity_poly.type
_entity_poly.pdbx_seq_one_letter_code
_entity_poly.pdbx_strand_id
1 'polypeptide(L)'
;MITFYHSRGCPRCAAIREGLETLCLAHRVVGVGGGEAAEGLPDGIRPPVLLDGREVVRGHRAIRDRLDSLEAIKAEWDKYQSDACYCDEDDEEG
;
A
#
# COMPACT_ATOMS: atom_id res chain seq x y z
N MET A 1 -4.40 4.86 -5.34
CA MET A 1 -3.69 3.76 -6.01
C MET A 1 -2.21 3.92 -5.71
N ILE A 2 -1.59 2.91 -5.11
CA ILE A 2 -0.20 2.95 -4.66
C ILE A 2 0.70 2.45 -5.79
N THR A 3 1.83 3.11 -6.05
CA THR A 3 2.84 2.63 -7.01
C THR A 3 4.17 2.45 -6.34
N PHE A 4 4.70 1.23 -6.33
CA PHE A 4 6.00 0.89 -5.76
C PHE A 4 7.04 0.71 -6.87
N TYR A 5 8.08 1.54 -6.83
CA TYR A 5 9.22 1.48 -7.75
C TYR A 5 10.39 0.81 -7.07
N HIS A 6 10.95 -0.21 -7.70
CA HIS A 6 12.10 -0.93 -7.18
C HIS A 6 13.18 -1.14 -8.24
N SER A 7 14.43 -1.26 -7.80
CA SER A 7 15.53 -1.68 -8.68
C SER A 7 15.41 -3.17 -9.01
N ARG A 8 15.83 -3.57 -10.22
CA ARG A 8 16.00 -4.99 -10.56
C ARG A 8 16.98 -5.65 -9.57
N GLY A 9 16.59 -6.81 -9.04
CA GLY A 9 17.43 -7.58 -8.10
C GLY A 9 17.44 -7.07 -6.66
N CYS A 10 16.45 -6.30 -6.22
CA CYS A 10 16.35 -5.85 -4.83
C CYS A 10 15.73 -6.94 -3.92
N PRO A 11 16.53 -7.62 -3.04
CA PRO A 11 16.00 -8.68 -2.18
C PRO A 11 15.04 -8.15 -1.10
N ARG A 12 15.27 -6.91 -0.62
CA ARG A 12 14.42 -6.25 0.38
C ARG A 12 13.09 -5.74 -0.17
N CYS A 13 12.93 -5.75 -1.50
CA CYS A 13 11.71 -5.27 -2.14
C CYS A 13 10.61 -6.35 -2.18
N ALA A 14 10.96 -7.62 -2.00
CA ALA A 14 9.99 -8.72 -1.88
C ALA A 14 9.07 -8.54 -0.66
N ALA A 15 9.65 -8.23 0.51
CA ALA A 15 8.88 -7.98 1.73
C ALA A 15 7.93 -6.78 1.63
N ILE A 16 8.34 -5.73 0.91
CA ILE A 16 7.49 -4.56 0.65
C ILE A 16 6.30 -4.94 -0.24
N ARG A 17 6.55 -5.79 -1.25
CA ARG A 17 5.48 -6.27 -2.14
C ARG A 17 4.47 -7.13 -1.38
N GLU A 18 4.96 -8.07 -0.59
CA GLU A 18 4.12 -8.92 0.26
C GLU A 18 3.25 -8.11 1.23
N GLY A 19 3.80 -7.04 1.81
CA GLY A 19 3.03 -6.10 2.64
C GLY A 19 1.90 -5.42 1.86
N LEU A 20 2.16 -4.98 0.63
CA LEU A 20 1.11 -4.38 -0.22
C LEU A 20 0.03 -5.39 -0.63
N GLU A 21 0.41 -6.64 -0.90
CA GLU A 21 -0.50 -7.74 -1.21
C GLU A 21 -1.38 -8.08 0.00
N THR A 22 -0.79 -8.18 1.19
CA THR A 22 -1.49 -8.46 2.46
C THR A 22 -2.52 -7.40 2.82
N LEU A 23 -2.22 -6.12 2.57
CA LEU A 23 -3.14 -5.02 2.86
C LEU A 23 -4.37 -5.02 1.92
N CYS A 24 -4.34 -5.82 0.84
CA CYS A 24 -5.35 -5.82 -0.23
C CYS A 24 -5.60 -4.44 -0.84
N LEU A 25 -4.57 -3.58 -0.87
CA LEU A 25 -4.66 -2.25 -1.45
C LEU A 25 -4.43 -2.33 -2.97
N ALA A 26 -5.15 -1.51 -3.74
CA ALA A 26 -4.91 -1.36 -5.16
C ALA A 26 -3.50 -0.78 -5.40
N HIS A 27 -2.57 -1.63 -5.82
CA HIS A 27 -1.17 -1.29 -5.98
C HIS A 27 -0.60 -1.69 -7.35
N ARG A 28 0.44 -0.98 -7.79
CA ARG A 28 1.21 -1.24 -9.01
C ARG A 28 2.69 -1.35 -8.65
N VAL A 29 3.38 -2.35 -9.18
CA VAL A 29 4.82 -2.56 -8.97
C VAL A 29 5.57 -2.30 -10.26
N VAL A 30 6.58 -1.44 -10.22
CA VAL A 30 7.36 -1.02 -11.39
C VAL A 30 8.84 -1.29 -11.13
N GLY A 31 9.43 -2.16 -11.94
CA GLY A 31 10.86 -2.46 -11.90
C GLY A 31 11.65 -1.48 -12.75
N VAL A 32 12.49 -0.65 -12.12
CA VAL A 32 13.35 0.33 -12.79
C VAL A 32 14.69 -0.30 -13.12
N GLY A 33 15.02 -0.37 -14.41
CA GLY A 33 16.35 -0.74 -14.91
C GLY A 33 17.30 0.45 -14.85
N GLY A 34 18.57 0.22 -14.50
CA GLY A 34 19.56 1.29 -14.25
C GLY A 34 19.79 2.16 -15.48
N GLY A 35 19.01 3.23 -15.62
CA GLY A 35 19.10 4.20 -16.70
C GLY A 35 17.76 4.64 -17.29
N GLU A 36 16.69 3.88 -17.07
CA GLU A 36 15.37 4.23 -17.60
C GLU A 36 14.57 5.06 -16.59
N ALA A 37 14.07 6.21 -17.04
CA ALA A 37 13.06 6.96 -16.30
C ALA A 37 11.80 6.11 -16.22
N ALA A 38 11.36 5.79 -15.02
CA ALA A 38 10.11 5.08 -14.83
C ALA A 38 8.95 6.08 -14.95
N GLU A 39 7.96 5.79 -15.79
CA GLU A 39 6.76 6.63 -15.92
C GLU A 39 6.14 6.91 -14.55
N GLY A 40 5.93 8.20 -14.25
CA GLY A 40 5.34 8.64 -12.98
C GLY A 40 6.33 8.77 -11.81
N LEU A 41 7.60 8.38 -11.97
CA LEU A 41 8.64 8.63 -10.99
C LEU A 41 9.23 10.04 -11.22
N PRO A 42 9.21 10.95 -10.22
CA PRO A 42 9.80 12.27 -10.38
C PRO A 42 11.31 12.20 -10.63
N ASP A 43 11.80 13.09 -11.49
CA ASP A 43 13.21 13.19 -11.86
C ASP A 43 14.14 13.31 -10.65
N GLY A 44 15.28 12.62 -10.72
CA GLY A 44 16.30 12.62 -9.67
C GLY A 44 16.00 11.74 -8.46
N ILE A 45 14.84 11.06 -8.42
CA ILE A 45 14.53 10.09 -7.36
C ILE A 45 15.01 8.70 -7.73
N ARG A 46 15.74 8.07 -6.80
CA ARG A 46 16.23 6.71 -6.97
C ARG A 46 15.36 5.70 -6.20
N PRO A 47 15.01 4.56 -6.80
CA PRO A 47 14.36 3.48 -6.09
C PRO A 47 15.23 2.92 -4.95
N PRO A 48 14.62 2.32 -3.91
CA PRO A 48 13.18 2.06 -3.79
C PRO A 48 12.38 3.30 -3.38
N VAL A 49 11.23 3.48 -4.02
CA VAL A 49 10.27 4.54 -3.71
C VAL A 49 8.85 4.00 -3.76
N LEU A 50 7.99 4.49 -2.87
CA LEU A 50 6.56 4.25 -2.88
C LEU A 50 5.84 5.57 -3.12
N LEU A 51 5.00 5.62 -4.16
CA LEU A 51 4.10 6.71 -4.46
C LEU A 51 2.70 6.34 -3.98
N ASP A 52 2.15 7.12 -3.06
CA ASP A 52 0.77 7.01 -2.62
C ASP A 52 0.03 8.30 -2.97
N GLY A 53 -0.56 8.33 -4.17
CA GLY A 53 -1.18 9.54 -4.71
C GLY A 53 -0.16 10.67 -4.91
N ARG A 54 -0.13 11.64 -3.98
CA ARG A 54 0.82 12.78 -4.00
C ARG A 54 2.00 12.59 -3.05
N GLU A 55 1.96 11.57 -2.20
CA GLU A 55 2.99 11.32 -1.22
C GLU A 55 4.12 10.48 -1.82
N VAL A 56 5.37 10.91 -1.58
CA VAL A 56 6.57 10.25 -2.10
C VAL A 56 7.40 9.73 -0.94
N VAL A 57 7.31 8.43 -0.68
CA VAL A 57 7.98 7.76 0.43
C VAL A 57 9.25 7.07 -0.07
N ARG A 58 10.42 7.53 0.39
CA ARG A 58 11.72 7.12 -0.14
C ARG A 58 12.46 6.20 0.82
N GLY A 59 13.04 5.14 0.28
CA GLY A 59 13.89 4.23 1.03
C GLY A 59 13.13 3.18 1.85
N HIS A 60 13.76 2.03 2.03
CA HIS A 60 13.13 0.85 2.63
C HIS A 60 12.49 1.10 4.00
N ARG A 61 13.15 1.86 4.88
CA ARG A 61 12.65 2.10 6.24
C ARG A 61 11.37 2.92 6.23
N ALA A 62 11.36 4.03 5.50
CA ALA A 62 10.18 4.89 5.43
C ALA A 62 9.02 4.18 4.72
N ILE A 63 9.30 3.40 3.68
CA ILE A 63 8.29 2.59 2.99
C ILE A 63 7.66 1.59 3.95
N ARG A 64 8.47 0.93 4.78
CA ARG A 64 7.96 -0.03 5.77
C ARG A 64 7.13 0.65 6.87
N ASP A 65 7.58 1.80 7.36
CA ASP A 65 6.86 2.62 8.34
C ASP A 65 5.48 3.07 7.79
N ARG A 66 5.44 3.43 6.50
CA ARG A 66 4.19 3.75 5.81
C ARG A 66 3.26 2.54 5.70
N LEU A 67 3.79 1.35 5.38
CA LEU A 67 2.99 0.12 5.32
C LEU A 67 2.39 -0.23 6.68
N ASP A 68 3.17 -0.09 7.75
CA ASP A 68 2.71 -0.31 9.14
C ASP A 68 1.57 0.66 9.51
N SER A 69 1.71 1.93 9.13
CA SER A 69 0.63 2.93 9.30
C SER A 69 -0.63 2.56 8.52
N LEU A 70 -0.50 2.09 7.28
CA LEU A 70 -1.63 1.65 6.46
C LEU A 70 -2.31 0.40 7.04
N GLU A 71 -1.54 -0.51 7.63
CA GLU A 71 -2.06 -1.68 8.35
C GLU A 71 -2.87 -1.27 9.58
N ALA A 72 -2.35 -0.35 10.38
CA ALA A 72 -3.05 0.18 11.55
C ALA A 72 -4.37 0.85 11.16
N ILE A 73 -4.37 1.65 10.08
CA ILE A 73 -5.59 2.26 9.54
C ILE A 73 -6.56 1.17 9.08
N LYS A 74 -6.11 0.17 8.32
CA LYS A 74 -6.99 -0.94 7.88
C LYS A 74 -7.60 -1.68 9.07
N ALA A 75 -6.82 -1.99 10.10
CA ALA A 75 -7.29 -2.68 11.30
C ALA A 75 -8.31 -1.83 12.08
N GLU A 76 -8.11 -0.52 12.14
CA GLU A 76 -9.09 0.40 12.71
C GLU A 76 -10.40 0.37 11.91
N TRP A 77 -10.32 0.45 10.58
CA TRP A 77 -11.52 0.43 9.73
C TRP A 77 -12.26 -0.90 9.78
N ASP A 78 -11.55 -2.02 9.81
CA ASP A 78 -12.11 -3.37 9.95
C ASP A 78 -12.91 -3.50 11.27
N LYS A 79 -12.39 -2.92 12.36
CA LYS A 79 -13.08 -2.87 13.64
C LYS A 79 -14.41 -2.11 13.57
N TYR A 80 -14.49 -1.02 12.83
CA TYR A 80 -15.73 -0.23 12.68
C TYR A 80 -16.72 -0.81 11.66
N GLN A 81 -16.25 -1.61 10.69
CA GLN A 81 -17.15 -2.30 9.75
C GLN A 81 -17.77 -3.58 10.33
N SER A 82 -17.16 -4.16 11.37
CA SER A 82 -17.70 -5.34 12.07
C SER A 82 -18.96 -5.03 12.92
N ASP A 83 -19.21 -3.75 13.23
CA ASP A 83 -20.37 -3.31 14.03
C ASP A 83 -21.63 -3.02 13.17
N ALA A 84 -21.56 -3.18 11.85
CA ALA A 84 -22.68 -2.93 10.94
C ALA A 84 -23.65 -4.11 10.77
N CYS A 85 -23.71 -5.03 11.74
CA CYS A 85 -24.80 -6.02 11.83
C CYS A 85 -25.83 -5.54 12.86
N TYR A 86 -26.47 -4.40 12.58
CA TYR A 86 -27.81 -4.13 13.09
C TYR A 86 -28.79 -4.52 11.99
N CYS A 87 -28.98 -5.83 11.80
CA CYS A 87 -30.30 -6.31 11.39
C CYS A 87 -31.12 -6.36 12.68
N ASP A 88 -31.75 -5.25 13.01
CA ASP A 88 -32.93 -5.26 13.87
C ASP A 88 -33.98 -6.07 13.08
N GLU A 89 -34.08 -7.37 13.34
CA GLU A 89 -35.23 -8.18 12.93
C GLU A 89 -36.40 -7.84 13.86
N ASP A 90 -36.88 -6.60 13.76
CA ASP A 90 -38.17 -6.18 14.31
C ASP A 90 -39.03 -5.76 13.11
N ASP A 91 -39.73 -6.75 12.54
CA ASP A 91 -40.97 -6.50 11.82
C ASP A 91 -41.96 -7.63 12.18
N GLU A 92 -43.13 -7.19 12.62
CA GLU A 92 -44.19 -7.90 13.35
C GLU A 92 -44.94 -9.00 12.55
N GLU A 93 -45.82 -9.70 13.29
CA GLU A 93 -47.12 -10.24 12.89
C GLU A 93 -47.30 -11.78 12.94
N GLY A 94 -48.04 -12.21 13.97
CA GLY A 94 -48.60 -13.55 14.15
C GLY A 94 -49.49 -13.65 15.39
#